data_AF-A0A8H7VXW0-F1
#
_entry.id   AF-A0A8H7VXW0-F1
#
_cell.length_a   1.000
_cell.length_b   1.000
_cell.length_c   1.000
_cell.angle_alpha   90.00
_cell.angle_beta   90.00
_cell.angle_gamma   90.00
#
_symmetry.space_group_name_H-M   'P 1'
#
loop_
_entity.id
_entity.type
_entity.pdbx_description
1 polymer ?
#
loop_
_entity_poly.entity_id
_entity_poly.type
_entity_poly.pdbx_seq_one_letter_code
_entity_poly.pdbx_strand_id
1 'polypeptide(L)'
;LKMTTSITLPSACDFHLHLRQGDMMRMVTPKVEEGGVSLAYIMPNLQPPIKNTEQALAYKSELEALAPNVTFYMTLYLSPELTVEEVRKAGKAGIAGVKSYPRGVTTNSDNGIENYEIYYPIFEAMEQEGLVLNLHGEIPSDAQKDICVMNAEERFLPELKKIATAFPNLKIVLEHATSKAAIDMVKSLGDNVGCSITVHHLQLIVDDWAGQAHHFCKPVAKYPHDRDAIRDVVKAGHPRFFLGTDSAPHPIATKEGPRSNAGVFTTPLVLPYLCKIFEEIDCLDKLENFACHFGRSFYGLSQKAGFVDNKVTLVKETNVAVPQHYEISATNADLGVVVPFYANKDIGWKIVSNFV
;
A
#
# COMPACT_ATOMS: atom_id res chain seq x y z
N LEU A 1 9.65 -23.01 -23.61
CA LEU A 1 9.61 -22.57 -22.19
C LEU A 1 8.60 -23.46 -21.49
N LYS A 2 8.98 -24.13 -20.38
CA LYS A 2 8.01 -24.95 -19.62
C LYS A 2 6.96 -23.99 -19.04
N MET A 3 5.68 -24.22 -19.34
CA MET A 3 4.59 -23.49 -18.71
C MET A 3 4.62 -23.79 -17.21
N THR A 4 4.86 -22.75 -16.39
CA THR A 4 4.78 -22.86 -14.93
C THR A 4 3.32 -23.08 -14.54
N THR A 5 2.98 -24.26 -14.05
CA THR A 5 1.61 -24.60 -13.62
C THR A 5 1.42 -24.48 -12.10
N SER A 6 2.50 -24.27 -11.35
CA SER A 6 2.48 -24.05 -9.91
C SER A 6 3.69 -23.22 -9.49
N ILE A 7 3.52 -22.41 -8.45
CA ILE A 7 4.58 -21.63 -7.81
C ILE A 7 4.42 -21.74 -6.29
N THR A 8 5.52 -22.02 -5.61
CA THR A 8 5.61 -21.97 -4.14
C THR A 8 6.62 -20.89 -3.80
N LEU A 9 6.20 -19.91 -3.01
CA LEU A 9 7.02 -18.78 -2.57
C LEU A 9 6.76 -18.50 -1.08
N PRO A 10 7.68 -17.81 -0.39
CA PRO A 10 7.39 -17.20 0.91
C PRO A 10 6.09 -16.38 0.88
N SER A 11 5.39 -16.28 2.00
CA SER A 11 4.22 -15.40 2.13
C SER A 11 4.56 -13.96 1.79
N ALA A 12 3.63 -13.27 1.14
CA ALA A 12 3.81 -11.87 0.77
C ALA A 12 3.85 -10.96 2.00
N CYS A 13 4.43 -9.79 1.81
CA CYS A 13 4.45 -8.69 2.75
C CYS A 13 3.89 -7.44 2.09
N ASP A 14 2.81 -6.91 2.65
CA ASP A 14 2.14 -5.72 2.13
C ASP A 14 2.55 -4.49 2.92
N PHE A 15 3.36 -3.63 2.31
CA PHE A 15 3.85 -2.42 2.97
C PHE A 15 2.91 -1.20 2.85
N HIS A 16 1.68 -1.39 2.36
CA HIS A 16 0.66 -0.32 2.31
C HIS A 16 -0.77 -0.86 2.36
N LEU A 17 -1.39 -0.92 3.54
CA LEU A 17 -2.71 -1.53 3.70
C LEU A 17 -3.69 -0.70 4.54
N HIS A 18 -4.96 -0.65 4.11
CA HIS A 18 -6.07 -0.03 4.85
C HIS A 18 -7.10 -1.07 5.29
N LEU A 19 -7.25 -1.24 6.60
CA LEU A 19 -8.21 -2.20 7.18
C LEU A 19 -9.48 -1.54 7.74
N ARG A 20 -9.53 -0.20 7.79
CA ARG A 20 -10.70 0.58 8.25
C ARG A 20 -11.09 0.23 9.70
N GLN A 21 -12.35 0.38 10.07
CA GLN A 21 -12.85 0.16 11.44
C GLN A 21 -14.18 -0.60 11.40
N GLY A 22 -14.63 -1.09 12.56
CA GLY A 22 -15.95 -1.70 12.71
C GLY A 22 -16.15 -2.94 11.84
N ASP A 23 -17.32 -3.06 11.22
CA ASP A 23 -17.67 -4.23 10.39
C ASP A 23 -16.77 -4.37 9.15
N MET A 24 -16.35 -3.26 8.55
CA MET A 24 -15.40 -3.29 7.43
C MET A 24 -14.07 -3.93 7.84
N MET A 25 -13.55 -3.58 9.01
CA MET A 25 -12.32 -4.20 9.55
C MET A 25 -12.53 -5.68 9.83
N ARG A 26 -13.65 -6.05 10.46
CA ARG A 26 -13.97 -7.47 10.72
C ARG A 26 -14.05 -8.29 9.43
N MET A 27 -14.54 -7.71 8.35
CA MET A 27 -14.60 -8.36 7.04
C MET A 27 -13.23 -8.45 6.37
N VAL A 28 -12.46 -7.36 6.34
CA VAL A 28 -11.24 -7.26 5.51
C VAL A 28 -10.01 -7.88 6.18
N THR A 29 -9.87 -7.78 7.50
CA THR A 29 -8.65 -8.24 8.20
C THR A 29 -8.37 -9.74 7.99
N PRO A 30 -9.34 -10.67 8.09
CA PRO A 30 -9.10 -12.08 7.77
C PRO A 30 -8.67 -12.31 6.31
N LYS A 31 -9.09 -11.43 5.38
CA LYS A 31 -8.73 -11.53 3.96
C LYS A 31 -7.26 -11.29 3.68
N VAL A 32 -6.52 -10.68 4.60
CA VAL A 32 -5.07 -10.46 4.46
C VAL A 32 -4.35 -11.81 4.37
N GLU A 33 -4.64 -12.71 5.31
CA GLU A 33 -4.15 -14.09 5.30
C GLU A 33 -4.66 -14.83 4.06
N GLU A 34 -5.96 -14.78 3.75
CA GLU A 34 -6.53 -15.45 2.57
C GLU A 34 -5.86 -15.01 1.25
N GLY A 35 -5.43 -13.75 1.15
CA GLY A 35 -4.68 -13.21 0.01
C GLY A 35 -3.21 -13.65 -0.08
N GLY A 36 -2.73 -14.41 0.91
CA GLY A 36 -1.37 -14.93 1.01
C GLY A 36 -0.36 -13.96 1.64
N VAL A 37 -0.83 -12.99 2.42
CA VAL A 37 0.01 -11.96 3.09
C VAL A 37 0.13 -12.27 4.58
N SER A 38 1.35 -12.47 5.08
CA SER A 38 1.60 -12.76 6.51
C SER A 38 2.13 -11.55 7.29
N LEU A 39 2.40 -10.44 6.61
CA LEU A 39 2.91 -9.22 7.22
C LEU A 39 2.29 -8.03 6.53
N ALA A 40 1.69 -7.13 7.31
CA ALA A 40 1.02 -5.96 6.78
C ALA A 40 1.43 -4.69 7.53
N TYR A 41 1.74 -3.64 6.76
CA TYR A 41 2.03 -2.29 7.24
C TYR A 41 0.76 -1.44 7.16
N ILE A 42 0.22 -1.09 8.33
CA ILE A 42 -1.14 -0.59 8.48
C ILE A 42 -1.17 0.92 8.48
N MET A 43 -1.94 1.50 7.56
CA MET A 43 -2.09 2.94 7.38
C MET A 43 -3.00 3.56 8.46
N PRO A 44 -2.76 4.82 8.90
CA PRO A 44 -3.34 5.36 10.13
C PRO A 44 -4.51 6.34 9.92
N ASN A 45 -5.01 6.49 8.68
CA ASN A 45 -6.05 7.45 8.29
C ASN A 45 -7.49 6.95 8.59
N LEU A 46 -7.66 6.41 9.80
CA LEU A 46 -8.96 6.10 10.38
C LEU A 46 -9.77 7.38 10.65
N GLN A 47 -11.03 7.23 11.11
CA GLN A 47 -11.84 8.35 11.58
C GLN A 47 -12.17 8.18 13.08
N PRO A 48 -11.54 8.94 14.00
CA PRO A 48 -10.40 9.84 13.79
C PRO A 48 -9.09 9.09 13.46
N PRO A 49 -8.05 9.77 12.94
CA PRO A 49 -6.78 9.13 12.61
C PRO A 49 -6.04 8.64 13.85
N ILE A 50 -5.16 7.66 13.67
CA ILE A 50 -4.26 7.14 14.72
C ILE A 50 -3.11 8.13 14.89
N LYS A 51 -3.11 8.90 15.99
CA LYS A 51 -2.17 9.99 16.25
C LYS A 51 -1.09 9.66 17.28
N ASN A 52 -1.26 8.59 18.06
CA ASN A 52 -0.33 8.23 19.12
C ASN A 52 -0.18 6.71 19.30
N THR A 53 0.82 6.35 20.10
CA THR A 53 1.24 4.98 20.39
C THR A 53 0.11 4.15 20.99
N GLU A 54 -0.65 4.68 21.95
CA GLU A 54 -1.75 3.95 22.59
C GLU A 54 -2.83 3.55 21.59
N GLN A 55 -3.24 4.49 20.73
CA GLN A 55 -4.22 4.23 19.69
C GLN A 55 -3.72 3.17 18.70
N ALA A 56 -2.45 3.25 18.31
CA ALA A 56 -1.85 2.28 17.40
C ALA A 56 -1.81 0.87 17.99
N LEU A 57 -1.43 0.74 19.28
CA LEU A 57 -1.37 -0.54 19.98
C LEU A 57 -2.77 -1.13 20.24
N ALA A 58 -3.75 -0.30 20.59
CA ALA A 58 -5.13 -0.74 20.77
C ALA A 58 -5.70 -1.29 19.44
N TYR A 59 -5.52 -0.54 18.35
CA TYR A 59 -5.96 -0.99 17.04
C TYR A 59 -5.23 -2.25 16.58
N LYS A 60 -3.92 -2.35 16.82
CA LYS A 60 -3.15 -3.58 16.56
C LYS A 60 -3.75 -4.79 17.25
N SER A 61 -4.11 -4.67 18.53
CA SER A 61 -4.71 -5.76 19.30
C SER A 61 -6.04 -6.25 18.70
N GLU A 62 -6.86 -5.34 18.16
CA GLU A 62 -8.09 -5.72 17.45
C GLU A 62 -7.80 -6.48 16.16
N LEU A 63 -6.77 -6.06 15.41
CA LEU A 63 -6.35 -6.72 14.17
C LEU A 63 -5.79 -8.12 14.42
N GLU A 64 -4.93 -8.28 15.42
CA GLU A 64 -4.34 -9.57 15.81
C GLU A 64 -5.40 -10.56 16.29
N ALA A 65 -6.47 -10.09 16.95
CA ALA A 65 -7.59 -10.94 17.31
C ALA A 65 -8.38 -11.46 16.10
N LEU A 66 -8.40 -10.72 14.99
CA LEU A 66 -9.11 -11.08 13.76
C LEU A 66 -8.27 -11.93 12.80
N ALA A 67 -6.95 -11.76 12.81
CA ALA A 67 -6.01 -12.49 11.96
C ALA A 67 -4.71 -12.83 12.73
N PRO A 68 -4.75 -13.85 13.60
CA PRO A 68 -3.65 -14.16 14.52
C PRO A 68 -2.35 -14.64 13.82
N ASN A 69 -2.44 -15.06 12.56
CA ASN A 69 -1.28 -15.50 11.78
C ASN A 69 -0.62 -14.35 10.98
N VAL A 70 -1.16 -13.12 11.06
CA VAL A 70 -0.65 -11.95 10.35
C VAL A 70 0.10 -11.04 11.32
N THR A 71 1.32 -10.67 10.96
CA THR A 71 2.11 -9.69 11.70
C THR A 71 1.74 -8.28 11.26
N PHE A 72 1.20 -7.48 12.19
CA PHE A 72 0.82 -6.09 11.93
C PHE A 72 1.91 -5.10 12.40
N TYR A 73 2.38 -4.28 11.47
CA TYR A 73 3.24 -3.12 11.72
C TYR A 73 2.40 -1.85 11.64
N MET A 74 2.30 -1.16 12.78
CA MET A 74 1.46 0.03 12.89
C MET A 74 2.21 1.28 12.49
N THR A 75 1.44 2.31 12.12
CA THR A 75 1.95 3.64 11.84
C THR A 75 1.18 4.71 12.61
N LEU A 76 1.79 5.88 12.74
CA LEU A 76 1.10 7.09 13.18
C LEU A 76 0.79 8.00 11.98
N TYR A 77 -0.28 8.75 12.08
CA TYR A 77 -0.61 9.84 11.16
C TYR A 77 0.30 11.03 11.47
N LEU A 78 0.96 11.61 10.47
CA LEU A 78 1.73 12.85 10.62
C LEU A 78 0.76 14.03 10.81
N SER A 79 0.43 14.34 12.06
CA SER A 79 -0.47 15.44 12.40
C SER A 79 0.29 16.64 12.97
N PRO A 80 -0.29 17.85 12.94
CA PRO A 80 0.31 19.03 13.58
C PRO A 80 0.57 18.85 15.08
N GLU A 81 -0.11 17.92 15.74
CA GLU A 81 0.04 17.65 17.17
C GLU A 81 1.09 16.58 17.50
N LEU A 82 1.66 15.90 16.50
CA LEU A 82 2.68 14.87 16.73
C LEU A 82 3.94 15.52 17.31
N THR A 83 4.40 15.01 18.45
CA THR A 83 5.59 15.54 19.15
C THR A 83 6.78 14.61 19.03
N VAL A 84 7.98 15.15 19.23
CA VAL A 84 9.24 14.39 19.27
C VAL A 84 9.18 13.30 20.36
N GLU A 85 8.61 13.61 21.52
CA GLU A 85 8.46 12.67 22.63
C GLU A 85 7.58 11.49 22.24
N GLU A 86 6.48 11.75 21.51
CA GLU A 86 5.58 10.70 21.04
C GLU A 86 6.26 9.82 19.97
N VAL A 87 7.08 10.39 19.09
CA VAL A 87 7.90 9.64 18.12
C VAL A 87 8.85 8.67 18.83
N ARG A 88 9.57 9.15 19.86
CA ARG A 88 10.50 8.30 20.65
C ARG A 88 9.78 7.18 21.39
N LYS A 89 8.61 7.49 21.94
CA LYS A 89 7.76 6.49 22.59
C LYS A 89 7.25 5.45 21.58
N ALA A 90 6.83 5.89 20.41
CA ALA A 90 6.36 5.02 19.32
C ALA A 90 7.46 4.06 18.85
N GLY A 91 8.69 4.55 18.63
CA GLY A 91 9.85 3.73 18.27
C GLY A 91 10.12 2.63 19.30
N LYS A 92 10.16 2.98 20.59
CA LYS A 92 10.33 2.02 21.70
C LYS A 92 9.20 0.99 21.81
N ALA A 93 7.97 1.38 21.43
CA ALA A 93 6.81 0.49 21.40
C ALA A 93 6.75 -0.40 20.15
N GLY A 94 7.67 -0.25 19.20
CA GLY A 94 7.70 -1.04 17.97
C GLY A 94 6.73 -0.56 16.89
N ILE A 95 6.24 0.69 16.98
CA ILE A 95 5.59 1.36 15.84
C ILE A 95 6.63 1.51 14.74
N ALA A 96 6.23 1.31 13.48
CA ALA A 96 7.18 1.13 12.38
C ALA A 96 7.45 2.40 11.57
N GLY A 97 6.54 3.37 11.64
CA GLY A 97 6.73 4.64 10.94
C GLY A 97 5.58 5.61 11.09
N VAL A 98 5.67 6.69 10.32
CA VAL A 98 4.71 7.78 10.30
C VAL A 98 4.31 8.07 8.85
N LYS A 99 3.00 8.10 8.60
CA LYS A 99 2.43 8.34 7.27
C LYS A 99 1.98 9.79 7.13
N SER A 100 2.50 10.46 6.11
CA SER A 100 2.07 11.77 5.66
C SER A 100 0.95 11.68 4.63
N TYR A 101 -0.05 12.54 4.80
CA TYR A 101 -1.09 12.82 3.83
C TYR A 101 -1.12 14.34 3.57
N PRO A 102 -0.80 14.80 2.35
CA PRO A 102 -0.97 16.20 1.95
C PRO A 102 -2.43 16.63 2.07
N ARG A 103 -2.68 17.93 2.29
CA ARG A 103 -4.05 18.39 2.57
C ARG A 103 -5.00 18.16 1.40
N GLY A 104 -6.08 17.42 1.63
CA GLY A 104 -7.18 17.26 0.68
C GLY A 104 -6.87 16.45 -0.58
N VAL A 105 -5.74 15.73 -0.66
CA VAL A 105 -5.37 14.95 -1.86
C VAL A 105 -6.01 13.56 -1.89
N THR A 106 -6.41 13.01 -0.74
CA THR A 106 -7.00 11.67 -0.63
C THR A 106 -8.01 11.55 0.53
N THR A 107 -8.64 10.39 0.70
CA THR A 107 -9.65 10.13 1.74
C THR A 107 -9.11 10.42 3.15
N ASN A 108 -9.85 11.22 3.92
CA ASN A 108 -9.53 11.64 5.30
C ASN A 108 -8.29 12.52 5.45
N SER A 109 -7.92 13.29 4.41
CA SER A 109 -6.72 14.15 4.42
C SER A 109 -6.99 15.65 4.62
N ASP A 110 -8.18 16.06 5.06
CA ASP A 110 -8.58 17.47 5.19
C ASP A 110 -7.70 18.30 6.15
N ASN A 111 -6.96 17.65 7.06
CA ASN A 111 -5.99 18.27 7.97
C ASN A 111 -4.51 18.14 7.52
N GLY A 112 -4.25 17.83 6.25
CA GLY A 112 -2.91 17.53 5.75
C GLY A 112 -1.93 18.72 5.68
N ILE A 113 -0.71 18.40 5.25
CA ILE A 113 0.50 19.24 5.37
C ILE A 113 0.65 20.19 4.17
N GLU A 114 1.04 21.44 4.45
CA GLU A 114 1.37 22.46 3.44
C GLU A 114 2.88 22.73 3.33
N ASN A 115 3.63 22.61 4.43
CA ASN A 115 5.09 22.75 4.45
C ASN A 115 5.68 21.64 5.35
N TYR A 116 6.62 20.86 4.82
CA TYR A 116 7.28 19.78 5.56
C TYR A 116 8.37 20.25 6.52
N GLU A 117 8.93 21.46 6.34
CA GLU A 117 10.00 21.98 7.19
C GLU A 117 9.60 22.10 8.66
N ILE A 118 8.32 22.38 8.94
CA ILE A 118 7.82 22.45 10.32
C ILE A 118 7.89 21.10 11.05
N TYR A 119 7.97 20.00 10.30
CA TYR A 119 8.08 18.64 10.81
C TYR A 119 9.52 18.13 10.84
N TYR A 120 10.52 18.95 10.51
CA TYR A 120 11.93 18.51 10.55
C TYR A 120 12.38 18.00 11.92
N PRO A 121 11.95 18.59 13.07
CA PRO A 121 12.24 17.99 14.38
C PRO A 121 11.64 16.59 14.55
N ILE A 122 10.48 16.33 13.95
CA ILE A 122 9.84 15.01 13.95
C ILE A 122 10.63 14.04 13.09
N PHE A 123 11.09 14.46 11.91
CA PHE A 123 11.90 13.64 11.01
C PHE A 123 13.27 13.30 11.58
N GLU A 124 13.91 14.22 12.28
CA GLU A 124 15.14 13.96 13.03
C GLU A 124 14.93 12.88 14.11
N ALA A 125 13.83 12.98 14.87
CA ALA A 125 13.48 11.97 15.87
C ALA A 125 13.16 10.61 15.23
N MET A 126 12.47 10.59 14.09
CA MET A 126 12.20 9.37 13.34
C MET A 126 13.48 8.71 12.85
N GLU A 127 14.44 9.50 12.34
CA GLU A 127 15.75 9.01 11.90
C GLU A 127 16.52 8.36 13.06
N GLN A 128 16.53 8.99 14.23
CA GLN A 128 17.19 8.48 15.45
C GLN A 128 16.56 7.17 15.95
N GLU A 129 15.23 7.04 15.87
CA GLU A 129 14.48 5.88 16.35
C GLU A 129 14.31 4.79 15.28
N GLY A 130 14.85 4.99 14.07
CA GLY A 130 14.79 4.04 12.97
C GLY A 130 13.39 3.85 12.36
N LEU A 131 12.51 4.85 12.52
CA LEU A 131 11.16 4.87 11.95
C LEU A 131 11.19 5.23 10.46
N VAL A 132 10.17 4.79 9.73
CA VAL A 132 10.01 5.09 8.30
C VAL A 132 9.06 6.26 8.08
N LEU A 133 9.44 7.20 7.21
CA LEU A 133 8.55 8.24 6.70
C LEU A 133 7.85 7.77 5.43
N ASN A 134 6.54 7.57 5.49
CA ASN A 134 5.73 7.18 4.34
C ASN A 134 5.05 8.42 3.75
N LEU A 135 5.19 8.64 2.45
CA LEU A 135 4.67 9.84 1.78
C LEU A 135 3.60 9.45 0.77
N HIS A 136 2.37 9.92 0.98
CA HIS A 136 1.43 10.10 -0.14
C HIS A 136 1.94 11.28 -0.97
N GLY A 137 2.75 11.01 -2.00
CA GLY A 137 3.50 12.04 -2.70
C GLY A 137 2.73 12.78 -3.78
N GLU A 138 1.66 13.50 -3.43
CA GLU A 138 0.92 14.40 -4.34
C GLU A 138 0.78 15.78 -3.71
N ILE A 139 0.88 16.85 -4.50
CA ILE A 139 0.49 18.17 -4.01
C ILE A 139 -1.01 18.45 -4.27
N PRO A 140 -1.67 19.30 -3.46
CA PRO A 140 -3.06 19.69 -3.70
C PRO A 140 -3.26 20.29 -5.10
N SER A 141 -4.39 19.98 -5.73
CA SER A 141 -4.74 20.57 -7.04
C SER A 141 -4.95 22.07 -6.93
N ASP A 142 -4.41 22.82 -7.89
CA ASP A 142 -4.44 24.28 -7.94
C ASP A 142 -4.44 24.71 -9.41
N ALA A 143 -5.61 25.08 -9.92
CA ALA A 143 -5.80 25.43 -11.32
C ALA A 143 -5.02 26.69 -11.72
N GLN A 144 -4.72 27.60 -10.78
CA GLN A 144 -3.95 28.81 -11.08
C GLN A 144 -2.46 28.51 -11.30
N LYS A 145 -2.00 27.36 -10.81
CA LYS A 145 -0.62 26.88 -10.93
C LYS A 145 -0.47 25.70 -11.90
N ASP A 146 -1.51 25.39 -12.66
CA ASP A 146 -1.53 24.24 -13.58
C ASP A 146 -1.24 22.91 -12.86
N ILE A 147 -1.88 22.70 -11.71
CA ILE A 147 -1.77 21.48 -10.92
C ILE A 147 -3.11 20.74 -10.92
N CYS A 148 -3.09 19.50 -11.39
CA CYS A 148 -4.23 18.59 -11.38
C CYS A 148 -3.78 17.17 -11.02
N VAL A 149 -4.74 16.25 -10.88
CA VAL A 149 -4.45 14.84 -10.50
C VAL A 149 -3.46 14.13 -11.43
N MET A 150 -3.29 14.58 -12.68
CA MET A 150 -2.36 13.96 -13.63
C MET A 150 -0.90 14.35 -13.37
N ASN A 151 -0.62 15.53 -12.82
CA ASN A 151 0.73 16.02 -12.59
C ASN A 151 1.06 16.28 -11.10
N ALA A 152 0.09 16.13 -10.19
CA ALA A 152 0.26 16.36 -8.75
C ALA A 152 1.41 15.57 -8.13
N GLU A 153 1.62 14.32 -8.56
CA GLU A 153 2.73 13.48 -8.07
C GLU A 153 4.09 13.98 -8.55
N GLU A 154 4.22 14.32 -9.83
CA GLU A 154 5.46 14.86 -10.39
C GLU A 154 5.84 16.18 -9.71
N ARG A 155 4.85 17.02 -9.44
CA ARG A 155 5.04 18.30 -8.75
C ARG A 155 5.43 18.14 -7.27
N PHE A 156 5.23 16.97 -6.67
CA PHE A 156 5.68 16.65 -5.31
C PHE A 156 7.16 16.24 -5.25
N LEU A 157 7.73 15.73 -6.34
CA LEU A 157 9.08 15.15 -6.36
C LEU A 157 10.21 16.10 -5.90
N PRO A 158 10.17 17.43 -6.13
CA PRO A 158 11.14 18.36 -5.55
C PRO A 158 11.15 18.32 -4.01
N GLU A 159 9.97 18.16 -3.38
CA GLU A 159 9.85 18.08 -1.92
C GLU A 159 10.42 16.76 -1.39
N LEU A 160 10.15 15.63 -2.07
CA LEU A 160 10.78 14.34 -1.75
C LEU A 160 12.30 14.47 -1.76
N LYS A 161 12.88 15.07 -2.82
CA LYS A 161 14.32 15.28 -2.92
C LYS A 161 14.85 16.16 -1.81
N LYS A 162 14.12 17.22 -1.45
CA LYS A 162 14.49 18.13 -0.36
C LYS A 162 14.55 17.41 0.98
N ILE A 163 13.53 16.62 1.33
CA ILE A 163 13.50 15.83 2.56
C ILE A 163 14.63 14.80 2.57
N ALA A 164 14.82 14.04 1.49
CA ALA A 164 15.88 13.03 1.40
C ALA A 164 17.29 13.63 1.49
N THR A 165 17.48 14.87 1.03
CA THR A 165 18.75 15.60 1.16
C THR A 165 18.98 16.09 2.59
N ALA A 166 17.93 16.54 3.27
CA ALA A 166 18.00 17.02 4.64
C ALA A 166 18.22 15.88 5.66
N PHE A 167 17.67 14.68 5.38
CA PHE A 167 17.73 13.51 6.26
C PHE A 167 18.29 12.29 5.51
N PRO A 168 19.61 12.22 5.30
CA PRO A 168 20.24 11.19 4.47
C PRO A 168 20.20 9.77 5.08
N ASN A 169 19.87 9.62 6.37
CA ASN A 169 19.75 8.31 7.00
C ASN A 169 18.30 7.91 7.30
N LEU A 170 17.35 8.85 7.25
CA LEU A 170 15.93 8.59 7.41
C LEU A 170 15.44 7.70 6.28
N LYS A 171 14.80 6.58 6.62
CA LYS A 171 14.13 5.74 5.63
C LYS A 171 12.86 6.44 5.15
N ILE A 172 12.75 6.66 3.85
CA ILE A 172 11.61 7.33 3.22
C ILE A 172 11.00 6.40 2.19
N VAL A 173 9.68 6.24 2.18
CA VAL A 173 8.96 5.53 1.12
C VAL A 173 8.06 6.52 0.40
N LEU A 174 8.33 6.71 -0.90
CA LEU A 174 7.34 7.29 -1.81
C LEU A 174 6.29 6.21 -2.09
N GLU A 175 5.14 6.32 -1.45
CA GLU A 175 4.10 5.31 -1.55
C GLU A 175 3.46 5.29 -2.94
N HIS A 176 2.99 4.11 -3.37
CA HIS A 176 2.10 3.87 -4.52
C HIS A 176 2.40 4.76 -5.73
N ALA A 177 3.64 4.74 -6.23
CA ALA A 177 4.04 5.60 -7.34
C ALA A 177 3.30 5.25 -8.64
N THR A 178 2.91 6.28 -9.38
CA THR A 178 2.04 6.16 -10.56
C THR A 178 2.57 6.83 -11.81
N SER A 179 3.74 7.49 -11.75
CA SER A 179 4.40 8.14 -12.89
C SER A 179 5.81 7.60 -13.14
N LYS A 180 6.25 7.67 -14.40
CA LYS A 180 7.64 7.45 -14.76
C LYS A 180 8.58 8.39 -14.00
N ALA A 181 8.18 9.66 -13.82
CA ALA A 181 8.97 10.66 -13.11
C ALA A 181 9.25 10.24 -11.64
N ALA A 182 8.25 9.67 -10.96
CA ALA A 182 8.43 9.15 -9.60
C ALA A 182 9.42 7.98 -9.55
N ILE A 183 9.33 7.04 -10.51
CA ILE A 183 10.28 5.93 -10.63
C ILE A 183 11.70 6.44 -10.84
N ASP A 184 11.90 7.38 -11.76
CA ASP A 184 13.21 7.98 -12.05
C ASP A 184 13.75 8.76 -10.85
N MET A 185 12.90 9.51 -10.14
CA MET A 185 13.29 10.26 -8.94
C MET A 185 13.81 9.32 -7.84
N VAL A 186 13.06 8.26 -7.50
CA VAL A 186 13.47 7.30 -6.46
C VAL A 186 14.81 6.65 -6.82
N LYS A 187 15.00 6.24 -8.09
CA LYS A 187 16.27 5.70 -8.58
C LYS A 187 17.44 6.67 -8.42
N SER A 188 17.19 7.97 -8.55
CA SER A 188 18.22 9.02 -8.43
C SER A 188 18.62 9.37 -6.98
N LEU A 189 17.82 8.95 -6.00
CA LEU A 189 18.06 9.21 -4.58
C LEU A 189 18.81 8.06 -3.90
N GLY A 190 19.29 8.30 -2.67
CA GLY A 190 20.06 7.34 -1.87
C GLY A 190 19.28 6.09 -1.47
N ASP A 191 20.01 5.06 -1.00
CA ASP A 191 19.44 3.74 -0.70
C ASP A 191 18.38 3.74 0.42
N ASN A 192 18.36 4.80 1.23
CA ASN A 192 17.34 5.06 2.25
C ASN A 192 15.97 5.46 1.66
N VAL A 193 15.86 5.71 0.35
CA VAL A 193 14.59 6.05 -0.31
C VAL A 193 14.06 4.86 -1.11
N GLY A 194 12.92 4.33 -0.70
CA GLY A 194 12.19 3.26 -1.37
C GLY A 194 10.89 3.72 -1.99
N CYS A 195 10.20 2.80 -2.66
CA CYS A 195 8.91 3.04 -3.27
C CYS A 195 8.04 1.79 -3.23
N SER A 196 6.80 1.94 -2.79
CA SER A 196 5.81 0.88 -2.88
C SER A 196 5.07 0.95 -4.22
N ILE A 197 4.80 -0.21 -4.81
CA ILE A 197 4.04 -0.36 -6.04
C ILE A 197 2.80 -1.20 -5.76
N THR A 198 1.65 -0.72 -6.21
CA THR A 198 0.37 -1.40 -6.01
C THR A 198 0.13 -2.49 -7.03
N VAL A 199 -0.79 -3.40 -6.71
CA VAL A 199 -1.29 -4.40 -7.64
C VAL A 199 -1.97 -3.74 -8.85
N HIS A 200 -2.76 -2.70 -8.60
CA HIS A 200 -3.64 -2.11 -9.61
C HIS A 200 -2.91 -1.14 -10.56
N HIS A 201 -1.87 -0.42 -10.09
CA HIS A 201 -1.06 0.45 -10.97
C HIS A 201 -0.09 -0.32 -11.88
N LEU A 202 0.11 -1.62 -11.64
CA LEU A 202 0.76 -2.50 -12.61
C LEU A 202 -0.12 -2.78 -13.84
N GLN A 203 -1.40 -2.39 -13.84
CA GLN A 203 -2.36 -2.72 -14.90
C GLN A 203 -3.07 -1.49 -15.44
N LEU A 204 -3.63 -0.69 -14.54
CA LEU A 204 -4.50 0.42 -14.88
C LEU A 204 -3.73 1.56 -15.57
N ILE A 205 -4.40 2.20 -16.53
CA ILE A 205 -4.09 3.51 -17.08
C ILE A 205 -5.32 4.42 -16.92
N VAL A 206 -5.22 5.67 -17.39
CA VAL A 206 -6.29 6.67 -17.32
C VAL A 206 -7.62 6.17 -17.90
N ASP A 207 -7.59 5.45 -19.01
CA ASP A 207 -8.77 4.92 -19.69
C ASP A 207 -9.51 3.86 -18.85
N ASP A 208 -8.82 3.19 -17.92
CA ASP A 208 -9.43 2.14 -17.11
C ASP A 208 -10.23 2.67 -15.93
N TRP A 209 -10.00 3.91 -15.48
CA TRP A 209 -10.74 4.52 -14.38
C TRP A 209 -11.61 5.71 -14.79
N ALA A 210 -11.38 6.31 -15.96
CA ALA A 210 -12.25 7.34 -16.50
C ALA A 210 -13.67 6.78 -16.70
N GLY A 211 -14.61 7.21 -15.86
CA GLY A 211 -15.98 6.70 -15.85
C GLY A 211 -16.16 5.32 -15.17
N GLN A 212 -15.10 4.74 -14.59
CA GLN A 212 -15.12 3.45 -13.90
C GLN A 212 -14.75 3.62 -12.44
N ALA A 213 -15.76 3.83 -11.60
CA ALA A 213 -15.58 4.20 -10.19
C ALA A 213 -14.70 3.22 -9.39
N HIS A 214 -14.81 1.92 -9.64
CA HIS A 214 -14.07 0.88 -8.90
C HIS A 214 -12.58 0.82 -9.23
N HIS A 215 -12.13 1.46 -10.31
CA HIS A 215 -10.71 1.63 -10.64
C HIS A 215 -10.16 3.01 -10.24
N PHE A 216 -11.03 3.95 -9.85
CA PHE A 216 -10.61 5.26 -9.37
C PHE A 216 -9.94 5.18 -7.99
N CYS A 217 -8.69 5.62 -7.91
CA CYS A 217 -7.85 5.72 -6.72
C CYS A 217 -7.02 7.02 -6.71
N LYS A 218 -6.19 7.18 -5.67
CA LYS A 218 -5.26 8.29 -5.51
C LYS A 218 -3.90 7.73 -5.08
N PRO A 219 -2.81 8.05 -5.79
CA PRO A 219 -2.76 8.79 -7.05
C PRO A 219 -3.52 8.05 -8.17
N VAL A 220 -4.03 8.79 -9.14
CA VAL A 220 -4.74 8.17 -10.28
C VAL A 220 -3.76 7.38 -11.13
N ALA A 221 -4.23 6.28 -11.74
CA ALA A 221 -3.44 5.62 -12.77
C ALA A 221 -3.26 6.57 -13.97
N LYS A 222 -2.04 6.68 -14.50
CA LYS A 222 -1.68 7.72 -15.47
C LYS A 222 -1.62 7.19 -16.91
N TYR A 223 -0.64 7.61 -17.70
CA TYR A 223 -0.53 7.25 -19.11
C TYR A 223 0.08 5.85 -19.28
N PRO A 224 -0.07 5.22 -20.46
CA PRO A 224 0.58 3.93 -20.75
C PRO A 224 2.09 3.91 -20.46
N HIS A 225 2.81 4.98 -20.80
CA HIS A 225 4.25 5.06 -20.55
C HIS A 225 4.61 5.11 -19.05
N ASP A 226 3.71 5.64 -18.20
CA ASP A 226 3.90 5.62 -16.75
C ASP A 226 3.74 4.21 -16.19
N ARG A 227 2.66 3.52 -16.59
CA ARG A 227 2.44 2.12 -16.23
C ARG A 227 3.59 1.24 -16.71
N ASP A 228 4.06 1.46 -17.93
CA ASP A 228 5.16 0.67 -18.51
C ASP A 228 6.46 0.93 -17.73
N ALA A 229 6.74 2.15 -17.28
CA ALA A 229 7.89 2.43 -16.41
C ALA A 229 7.81 1.70 -15.04
N ILE A 230 6.61 1.59 -14.47
CA ILE A 230 6.36 0.82 -13.24
C ILE A 230 6.60 -0.68 -13.50
N ARG A 231 6.07 -1.22 -14.60
CA ARG A 231 6.30 -2.62 -15.00
C ARG A 231 7.79 -2.88 -15.22
N ASP A 232 8.49 -1.98 -15.91
CA ASP A 232 9.89 -2.15 -16.25
C ASP A 232 10.79 -2.17 -15.01
N VAL A 233 10.51 -1.34 -14.00
CA VAL A 233 11.30 -1.37 -12.76
C VAL A 233 11.06 -2.65 -11.94
N VAL A 234 9.84 -3.19 -11.97
CA VAL A 234 9.50 -4.48 -11.35
C VAL A 234 10.18 -5.63 -12.11
N LYS A 235 10.13 -5.63 -13.44
CA LYS A 235 10.83 -6.61 -14.30
C LYS A 235 12.33 -6.61 -14.08
N ALA A 236 12.91 -5.41 -13.88
CA ALA A 236 14.33 -5.26 -13.58
C ALA A 236 14.72 -5.82 -12.20
N GLY A 237 13.75 -6.11 -11.32
CA GLY A 237 14.00 -6.62 -9.98
C GLY A 237 14.73 -5.62 -9.09
N HIS A 238 14.41 -4.33 -9.21
CA HIS A 238 15.10 -3.29 -8.45
C HIS A 238 14.70 -3.35 -6.95
N PRO A 239 15.65 -3.52 -6.00
CA PRO A 239 15.34 -3.89 -4.62
C PRO A 239 14.65 -2.80 -3.78
N ARG A 240 14.65 -1.56 -4.26
CA ARG A 240 13.96 -0.42 -3.63
C ARG A 240 12.50 -0.25 -4.07
N PHE A 241 12.00 -1.12 -4.95
CA PHE A 241 10.60 -1.14 -5.39
C PHE A 241 9.96 -2.45 -4.95
N PHE A 242 8.96 -2.36 -4.08
CA PHE A 242 8.37 -3.53 -3.41
C PHE A 242 6.85 -3.39 -3.28
N LEU A 243 6.19 -4.49 -2.92
CA LEU A 243 4.74 -4.53 -2.78
C LEU A 243 4.24 -3.59 -1.66
N GLY A 244 3.32 -2.70 -2.03
CA GLY A 244 2.37 -2.07 -1.11
C GLY A 244 1.06 -1.94 -1.85
N THR A 245 0.03 -2.69 -1.43
CA THR A 245 -1.16 -2.89 -2.27
C THR A 245 -2.01 -1.63 -2.41
N ASP A 246 -1.93 -0.75 -1.42
CA ASP A 246 -2.88 0.33 -1.16
C ASP A 246 -4.32 -0.19 -1.27
N SER A 247 -4.56 -1.41 -0.79
CA SER A 247 -5.89 -1.98 -0.81
C SER A 247 -6.79 -1.15 0.10
N ALA A 248 -7.78 -0.51 -0.53
CA ALA A 248 -8.59 0.54 0.06
C ALA A 248 -10.08 0.19 -0.12
N PRO A 249 -10.65 -0.64 0.78
CA PRO A 249 -12.05 -1.05 0.67
C PRO A 249 -12.99 0.12 0.97
N HIS A 250 -14.08 0.19 0.20
CA HIS A 250 -15.16 1.15 0.34
C HIS A 250 -16.51 0.48 0.04
N PRO A 251 -17.58 0.83 0.77
CA PRO A 251 -18.92 0.39 0.42
C PRO A 251 -19.30 0.84 -1.00
N ILE A 252 -19.97 -0.03 -1.75
CA ILE A 252 -20.36 0.20 -3.15
C ILE A 252 -21.09 1.53 -3.35
N ALA A 253 -21.98 1.89 -2.44
CA ALA A 253 -22.74 3.15 -2.48
C ALA A 253 -21.83 4.39 -2.47
N THR A 254 -20.66 4.31 -1.82
CA THR A 254 -19.68 5.41 -1.79
C THR A 254 -18.74 5.42 -2.99
N LYS A 255 -18.64 4.31 -3.73
CA LYS A 255 -17.89 4.23 -4.99
C LYS A 255 -18.75 4.73 -6.14
N GLU A 256 -19.99 4.27 -6.23
CA GLU A 256 -20.92 4.55 -7.33
C GLU A 256 -21.76 5.83 -7.10
N GLY A 257 -21.42 6.61 -6.08
CA GLY A 257 -22.04 7.91 -5.80
C GLY A 257 -21.53 9.05 -6.70
N PRO A 258 -22.12 10.26 -6.57
CA PRO A 258 -21.77 11.43 -7.41
C PRO A 258 -20.33 11.93 -7.20
N ARG A 259 -19.71 11.58 -6.07
CA ARG A 259 -18.28 11.75 -5.81
C ARG A 259 -17.73 10.40 -5.37
N SER A 260 -17.15 9.66 -6.31
CA SER A 260 -16.57 8.35 -6.03
C SER A 260 -15.43 8.46 -5.03
N ASN A 261 -15.50 7.69 -3.95
CA ASN A 261 -14.36 7.53 -3.05
C ASN A 261 -13.18 6.89 -3.79
N ALA A 262 -11.97 7.42 -3.58
CA ALA A 262 -10.74 6.91 -4.17
C ALA A 262 -10.27 5.65 -3.42
N GLY A 263 -10.03 4.56 -4.15
CA GLY A 263 -9.47 3.33 -3.60
C GLY A 263 -9.83 2.10 -4.43
N VAL A 264 -8.92 1.14 -4.52
CA VAL A 264 -9.14 -0.15 -5.19
C VAL A 264 -8.98 -1.25 -4.14
N PHE A 265 -9.92 -2.20 -4.09
CA PHE A 265 -9.89 -3.29 -3.10
C PHE A 265 -9.20 -4.53 -3.66
N THR A 266 -8.00 -4.86 -3.16
CA THR A 266 -7.16 -5.97 -3.68
C THR A 266 -6.82 -7.03 -2.64
N THR A 267 -7.04 -6.76 -1.35
CA THR A 267 -6.66 -7.62 -0.21
C THR A 267 -6.98 -9.12 -0.38
N PRO A 268 -8.18 -9.53 -0.82
CA PRO A 268 -8.56 -10.94 -0.77
C PRO A 268 -7.77 -11.86 -1.72
N LEU A 269 -7.10 -11.30 -2.72
CA LEU A 269 -6.50 -12.08 -3.82
C LEU A 269 -5.13 -11.51 -4.24
N VAL A 270 -4.38 -10.91 -3.31
CA VAL A 270 -3.08 -10.25 -3.59
C VAL A 270 -2.12 -11.14 -4.39
N LEU A 271 -1.77 -12.33 -3.90
CA LEU A 271 -0.87 -13.23 -4.62
C LEU A 271 -1.45 -13.76 -5.94
N PRO A 272 -2.73 -14.18 -6.03
CA PRO A 272 -3.37 -14.48 -7.31
C PRO A 272 -3.30 -13.34 -8.34
N TYR A 273 -3.59 -12.09 -7.94
CA TYR A 273 -3.46 -10.93 -8.81
C TYR A 273 -2.03 -10.77 -9.30
N LEU A 274 -1.05 -10.82 -8.40
CA LEU A 274 0.35 -10.65 -8.76
C LEU A 274 0.86 -11.78 -9.66
N CYS A 275 0.47 -13.04 -9.43
CA CYS A 275 0.84 -14.16 -10.31
C CYS A 275 0.33 -13.94 -11.74
N LYS A 276 -0.96 -13.55 -11.89
CA LYS A 276 -1.52 -13.20 -13.19
C LYS A 276 -0.74 -12.08 -13.86
N ILE A 277 -0.54 -10.98 -13.14
CA ILE A 277 0.09 -9.76 -13.70
C ILE A 277 1.55 -10.03 -14.08
N PHE A 278 2.31 -10.71 -13.23
CA PHE A 278 3.72 -11.01 -13.47
C PHE A 278 3.88 -12.05 -14.59
N GLU A 279 2.94 -12.99 -14.74
CA GLU A 279 2.89 -13.88 -15.89
C GLU A 279 2.59 -13.11 -17.19
N GLU A 280 1.58 -12.23 -17.20
CA GLU A 280 1.19 -11.43 -18.37
C GLU A 280 2.32 -10.53 -18.89
N ILE A 281 3.18 -10.05 -18.00
CA ILE A 281 4.32 -9.20 -18.37
C ILE A 281 5.64 -9.99 -18.46
N ASP A 282 5.61 -11.33 -18.42
CA ASP A 282 6.77 -12.21 -18.57
C ASP A 282 7.90 -11.97 -17.54
N CYS A 283 7.54 -11.87 -16.26
CA CYS A 283 8.50 -11.73 -15.16
C CYS A 283 8.08 -12.46 -13.87
N LEU A 284 7.40 -13.61 -13.98
CA LEU A 284 6.94 -14.40 -12.83
C LEU A 284 8.09 -14.79 -11.88
N ASP A 285 9.32 -14.93 -12.39
CA ASP A 285 10.53 -15.19 -11.60
C ASP A 285 10.91 -14.03 -10.66
N LYS A 286 10.39 -12.82 -10.88
CA LYS A 286 10.63 -11.64 -10.02
C LYS A 286 9.64 -11.51 -8.87
N LEU A 287 8.54 -12.27 -8.89
CA LEU A 287 7.43 -12.13 -7.95
C LEU A 287 7.89 -12.28 -6.50
N GLU A 288 8.66 -13.33 -6.20
CA GLU A 288 9.11 -13.63 -4.84
C GLU A 288 9.91 -12.46 -4.24
N ASN A 289 10.87 -11.92 -4.98
CA ASN A 289 11.66 -10.80 -4.48
C ASN A 289 10.79 -9.54 -4.26
N PHE A 290 9.93 -9.21 -5.21
CA PHE A 290 9.06 -8.04 -5.16
C PHE A 290 8.05 -8.09 -4.00
N ALA A 291 7.36 -9.21 -3.85
CA ALA A 291 6.27 -9.36 -2.89
C ALA A 291 6.73 -9.79 -1.50
N CYS A 292 7.90 -10.42 -1.36
CA CYS A 292 8.33 -11.04 -0.11
C CYS A 292 9.60 -10.39 0.45
N HIS A 293 10.67 -10.26 -0.35
CA HIS A 293 12.01 -9.97 0.21
C HIS A 293 12.40 -8.50 0.25
N PHE A 294 12.08 -7.74 -0.80
CA PHE A 294 12.57 -6.36 -0.96
C PHE A 294 12.07 -5.41 0.12
N GLY A 295 10.76 -5.41 0.39
CA GLY A 295 10.22 -4.58 1.47
C GLY A 295 10.73 -5.01 2.85
N ARG A 296 10.81 -6.32 3.15
CA ARG A 296 11.40 -6.80 4.41
C ARG A 296 12.83 -6.30 4.60
N SER A 297 13.62 -6.29 3.53
CA SER A 297 15.00 -5.81 3.54
C SER A 297 15.07 -4.31 3.78
N PHE A 298 14.24 -3.53 3.07
CA PHE A 298 14.16 -2.07 3.25
C PHE A 298 13.78 -1.70 4.69
N TYR A 299 12.76 -2.35 5.26
CA TYR A 299 12.31 -2.12 6.63
C TYR A 299 13.19 -2.79 7.70
N GLY A 300 14.23 -3.56 7.33
CA GLY A 300 15.12 -4.26 8.27
C GLY A 300 14.45 -5.39 9.05
N LEU A 301 13.39 -6.00 8.50
CA LEU A 301 12.56 -7.00 9.17
C LEU A 301 13.12 -8.42 9.02
N SER A 302 13.84 -8.71 7.94
CA SER A 302 14.46 -10.02 7.67
C SER A 302 15.52 -10.44 8.69
N GLN A 303 15.93 -9.53 9.58
CA GLN A 303 16.95 -9.75 10.61
C GLN A 303 16.35 -9.91 12.01
N LYS A 304 15.03 -9.82 12.18
CA LYS A 304 14.40 -9.95 13.51
C LYS A 304 14.35 -11.40 13.97
N ALA A 305 14.84 -11.66 15.18
CA ALA A 305 14.79 -12.99 15.79
C ALA A 305 13.34 -13.49 15.89
N GLY A 306 13.11 -14.76 15.53
CA GLY A 306 11.79 -15.40 15.55
C GLY A 306 10.91 -15.15 14.33
N PHE A 307 11.41 -14.48 13.29
CA PHE A 307 10.68 -14.36 12.02
C PHE A 307 10.55 -15.74 11.34
N VAL A 308 9.30 -16.17 11.06
CA VAL A 308 9.00 -17.43 10.39
C VAL A 308 8.60 -17.15 8.95
N ASP A 309 9.28 -17.81 8.02
CA ASP A 309 8.99 -17.69 6.59
C ASP A 309 7.95 -18.74 6.17
N ASN A 310 6.68 -18.41 6.44
CA ASN A 310 5.53 -19.19 6.01
C ASN A 310 5.52 -19.30 4.47
N LYS A 311 5.12 -20.44 3.91
CA LYS A 311 5.04 -20.60 2.45
C LYS A 311 3.60 -20.56 1.95
N VAL A 312 3.44 -20.07 0.72
CA VAL A 312 2.18 -20.09 -0.02
C VAL A 312 2.42 -20.79 -1.35
N THR A 313 1.54 -21.73 -1.70
CA THR A 313 1.56 -22.41 -3.00
C THR A 313 0.34 -22.01 -3.81
N LEU A 314 0.59 -21.54 -5.03
CA LEU A 314 -0.42 -21.26 -6.03
C LEU A 314 -0.33 -22.26 -7.19
N VAL A 315 -1.47 -22.57 -7.78
CA VAL A 315 -1.57 -23.35 -9.01
C VAL A 315 -2.31 -22.56 -10.07
N LYS A 316 -1.95 -22.83 -11.32
CA LYS A 316 -2.67 -22.32 -12.48
C LYS A 316 -3.92 -23.17 -12.70
N GLU A 317 -5.07 -22.52 -12.76
CA GLU A 317 -6.38 -23.17 -12.93
C GLU A 317 -7.25 -22.29 -13.82
N THR A 318 -8.08 -22.88 -14.67
CA THR A 318 -9.05 -22.14 -15.49
C THR A 318 -10.35 -21.91 -14.72
N ASN A 319 -11.04 -20.80 -14.97
CA ASN A 319 -12.29 -20.43 -14.30
C ASN A 319 -12.12 -20.11 -12.81
N VAL A 320 -10.99 -19.51 -12.43
CA VAL A 320 -10.79 -18.95 -11.09
C VAL A 320 -11.38 -17.54 -11.09
N ALA A 321 -12.71 -17.46 -11.01
CA ALA A 321 -13.42 -16.19 -11.04
C ALA A 321 -13.20 -15.40 -9.76
N VAL A 322 -12.84 -14.13 -9.90
CA VAL A 322 -12.87 -13.17 -8.79
C VAL A 322 -14.33 -12.97 -8.36
N PRO A 323 -14.67 -13.07 -7.06
CA PRO A 323 -16.02 -12.82 -6.58
C PRO A 323 -16.55 -11.46 -7.03
N GLN A 324 -17.85 -11.38 -7.30
CA GLN A 324 -18.49 -10.12 -7.70
C GLN A 324 -18.36 -9.05 -6.61
N HIS A 325 -18.50 -9.45 -5.35
CA HIS A 325 -18.43 -8.58 -4.18
C HIS A 325 -18.16 -9.38 -2.91
N TYR A 326 -17.87 -8.66 -1.82
CA TYR A 326 -17.79 -9.17 -0.45
C TYR A 326 -18.79 -8.41 0.42
N GLU A 327 -19.63 -9.12 1.17
CA GLU A 327 -20.56 -8.51 2.13
C GLU A 327 -19.80 -7.89 3.30
N ILE A 328 -20.11 -6.64 3.65
CA ILE A 328 -19.43 -5.94 4.76
C ILE A 328 -19.80 -6.56 6.11
N SER A 329 -21.03 -7.03 6.27
CA SER A 329 -21.49 -7.71 7.48
C SER A 329 -22.53 -8.77 7.13
N ALA A 330 -22.36 -9.97 7.68
CA ALA A 330 -23.35 -11.05 7.57
C ALA A 330 -24.62 -10.77 8.39
N THR A 331 -24.59 -9.81 9.32
CA THR A 331 -25.71 -9.49 10.23
C THR A 331 -26.31 -8.11 10.00
N ASN A 332 -25.70 -7.29 9.15
CA ASN A 332 -26.18 -5.93 8.83
C ASN A 332 -26.06 -5.66 7.32
N ALA A 333 -27.12 -6.01 6.59
CA ALA A 333 -27.19 -5.84 5.14
C ALA A 333 -27.16 -4.37 4.69
N ASP A 334 -27.56 -3.42 5.56
CA ASP A 334 -27.61 -1.98 5.23
C ASP A 334 -26.21 -1.40 5.02
N LEU A 335 -25.17 -2.06 5.52
CA LEU A 335 -23.78 -1.66 5.27
C LEU A 335 -23.35 -1.93 3.81
N GLY A 336 -24.06 -2.81 3.10
CA GLY A 336 -23.80 -3.14 1.71
C GLY A 336 -22.60 -4.04 1.49
N VAL A 337 -21.97 -3.89 0.33
CA VAL A 337 -20.88 -4.75 -0.16
C VAL A 337 -19.67 -3.94 -0.62
N VAL A 338 -18.52 -4.60 -0.74
CA VAL A 338 -17.31 -4.08 -1.37
C VAL A 338 -17.01 -4.84 -2.65
N VAL A 339 -16.72 -4.13 -3.74
CA VAL A 339 -16.36 -4.73 -5.04
C VAL A 339 -14.84 -4.86 -5.13
N PRO A 340 -14.29 -6.08 -5.33
CA PRO A 340 -12.85 -6.27 -5.50
C PRO A 340 -12.36 -5.84 -6.89
N PHE A 341 -11.06 -5.60 -6.98
CA PHE A 341 -10.37 -5.43 -8.25
C PHE A 341 -10.63 -6.64 -9.16
N TYR A 342 -10.86 -6.41 -10.46
CA TYR A 342 -11.16 -7.49 -11.41
C TYR A 342 -12.39 -8.35 -11.06
N ALA A 343 -13.38 -7.83 -10.32
CA ALA A 343 -14.64 -8.54 -10.07
C ALA A 343 -15.21 -9.22 -11.34
N ASN A 344 -15.63 -10.48 -11.20
CA ASN A 344 -16.12 -11.37 -12.27
C ASN A 344 -15.11 -11.75 -13.37
N LYS A 345 -13.83 -11.36 -13.28
CA LYS A 345 -12.81 -11.80 -14.23
C LYS A 345 -12.21 -13.13 -13.78
N ASP A 346 -11.77 -13.94 -14.73
CA ASP A 346 -10.93 -15.11 -14.46
C ASP A 346 -9.49 -14.65 -14.18
N ILE A 347 -8.99 -14.99 -12.99
CA ILE A 347 -7.64 -14.63 -12.57
C ILE A 347 -6.59 -15.68 -12.95
N GLY A 348 -7.00 -16.91 -13.25
CA GLY A 348 -6.12 -17.98 -13.71
C GLY A 348 -5.19 -18.61 -12.66
N TRP A 349 -5.14 -18.05 -11.44
CA TRP A 349 -4.25 -18.49 -10.36
C TRP A 349 -5.00 -18.62 -9.04
N LYS A 350 -4.75 -19.70 -8.31
CA LYS A 350 -5.44 -20.02 -7.06
C LYS A 350 -4.45 -20.46 -5.99
N ILE A 351 -4.60 -19.94 -4.78
CA ILE A 351 -3.88 -20.43 -3.60
C ILE A 351 -4.45 -21.81 -3.21
N VAL A 352 -3.60 -22.82 -3.10
CA VAL A 352 -3.98 -24.20 -2.70
C VAL A 352 -3.37 -24.62 -1.36
N SER A 353 -2.37 -23.90 -0.88
CA SER A 353 -1.75 -24.07 0.43
C SER A 353 -1.27 -22.70 0.92
N ASN A 354 -1.60 -22.37 2.16
CA ASN A 354 -1.36 -21.06 2.74
C ASN A 354 -0.79 -21.20 4.16
N PHE A 355 0.38 -20.62 4.37
CA PHE A 355 1.17 -20.66 5.62
C PHE A 355 1.51 -22.07 6.11
N VAL A 356 2.10 -22.86 5.20
CA VAL A 356 2.69 -24.18 5.50
C VAL A 356 4.20 -24.09 5.63
#